data_AF-A0A0P8WXB3-F1
#
_entry.id   AF-A0A0P8WXB3-F1
#
_cell.length_a   1.000
_cell.length_b   1.000
_cell.length_c   1.000
_cell.angle_alpha   90.00
_cell.angle_beta   90.00
_cell.angle_gamma   90.00
#
_symmetry.space_group_name_H-M   'P 1'
#
loop_
_entity.id
_entity.type
_entity.pdbx_description
1 polymer ?
#
loop_
_entity_poly.entity_id
_entity_poly.type
_entity_poly.pdbx_seq_one_letter_code
_entity_poly.pdbx_strand_id
1 'polypeptide(L)'
;MRIIFDEYGDSLHQLNIRDIKTYDYKSMENLKEIIKILSNGDKFYFQFAREDYFLEDNELLEYRNQVPQYLKQNGFYEVKYRLDETRFDSIGYLPTNEGTYNQILILWQYFETLVFFNPSSILSWKEFGNKFDWKKPLISPFEFIEKKYTNSIFIKGHDGDNLIFIYGRDFDESLIKDVIRFIGN
;
A
#
# COMPACT_ATOMS: atom_id res chain seq x y z
N MET A 1 -16.11 -9.92 0.29
CA MET A 1 -14.71 -10.03 0.76
C MET A 1 -14.59 -11.24 1.66
N ARG A 2 -13.47 -11.95 1.59
CA ARG A 2 -13.18 -13.12 2.40
C ARG A 2 -11.84 -12.97 3.10
N ILE A 3 -11.76 -13.41 4.35
CA ILE A 3 -10.53 -13.40 5.14
C ILE A 3 -9.88 -14.78 5.12
N ILE A 4 -8.56 -14.80 4.96
CA ILE A 4 -7.69 -15.96 5.14
C ILE A 4 -6.53 -15.54 6.04
N PHE A 5 -6.25 -16.35 7.07
CA PHE A 5 -5.11 -16.16 7.96
C PHE A 5 -4.04 -17.16 7.62
N ASP A 6 -2.82 -16.66 7.45
CA ASP A 6 -1.63 -17.48 7.23
C ASP A 6 -0.53 -17.04 8.23
N GLU A 7 0.17 -18.00 8.82
CA GLU A 7 1.38 -17.72 9.60
C GLU A 7 2.56 -17.55 8.62
N TYR A 8 3.29 -16.44 8.72
CA TYR A 8 4.39 -16.12 7.82
C TYR A 8 5.70 -16.08 8.61
N GLY A 9 6.32 -17.24 8.80
CA GLY A 9 7.52 -17.37 9.63
C GLY A 9 7.25 -17.19 11.13
N ASP A 10 8.30 -17.29 11.94
CA ASP A 10 8.14 -17.41 13.40
C ASP A 10 7.67 -16.13 14.12
N SER A 11 7.68 -14.98 13.44
CA SER A 11 7.44 -13.66 14.06
C SER A 11 6.53 -12.72 13.29
N LEU A 12 6.02 -13.12 12.13
CA LEU A 12 5.12 -12.31 11.31
C LEU A 12 3.82 -13.06 11.06
N HIS A 13 2.75 -12.29 11.01
CA HIS A 13 1.41 -12.77 10.72
C HIS A 13 0.92 -12.15 9.41
N GLN A 14 0.13 -12.91 8.66
CA GLN A 14 -0.45 -12.48 7.39
C GLN A 14 -1.97 -12.60 7.42
N LEU A 15 -2.62 -11.48 7.11
CA LEU A 15 -4.04 -11.36 6.87
C LEU A 15 -4.27 -11.13 5.38
N ASN A 16 -4.90 -12.09 4.71
CA ASN A 16 -5.28 -12.00 3.31
C ASN A 16 -6.77 -11.68 3.19
N ILE A 17 -7.11 -10.52 2.63
CA ILE A 17 -8.49 -10.10 2.37
C ILE A 17 -8.71 -10.16 0.86
N ARG A 18 -9.54 -11.11 0.42
CA ARG A 18 -9.81 -11.40 -0.99
C ARG A 18 -11.18 -10.88 -1.44
N ASP A 19 -11.42 -11.01 -2.74
CA ASP A 19 -12.66 -10.63 -3.43
C ASP A 19 -12.92 -9.12 -3.39
N ILE A 20 -11.86 -8.34 -3.51
CA ILE A 20 -11.92 -6.88 -3.73
C ILE A 20 -12.27 -6.67 -5.20
N LYS A 21 -13.41 -6.05 -5.47
CA LYS A 21 -13.85 -5.71 -6.83
C LYS A 21 -13.49 -4.25 -7.11
N THR A 22 -12.42 -4.04 -7.87
CA THR A 22 -11.87 -2.69 -8.19
C THR A 22 -12.84 -1.79 -8.96
N TYR A 23 -13.81 -2.39 -9.65
CA TYR A 23 -14.89 -1.72 -10.38
C TYR A 23 -16.15 -1.46 -9.54
N ASP A 24 -16.25 -2.01 -8.32
CA ASP A 24 -17.42 -1.85 -7.45
C ASP A 24 -17.15 -0.80 -6.37
N TYR A 25 -17.92 0.29 -6.40
CA TYR A 25 -17.77 1.40 -5.46
C TYR A 25 -17.85 0.94 -4.00
N LYS A 26 -18.82 0.07 -3.68
CA LYS A 26 -18.98 -0.45 -2.32
C LYS A 26 -17.77 -1.27 -1.87
N SER A 27 -17.23 -2.11 -2.74
CA SER A 27 -16.01 -2.88 -2.46
C SER A 27 -14.80 -1.97 -2.23
N MET A 28 -14.68 -0.88 -2.99
CA MET A 28 -13.56 0.06 -2.83
C MET A 28 -13.68 0.90 -1.56
N GLU A 29 -14.89 1.32 -1.17
CA GLU A 29 -15.12 1.95 0.13
C GLU A 29 -14.86 0.97 1.30
N ASN A 30 -15.22 -0.31 1.15
CA ASN A 30 -14.88 -1.32 2.15
C ASN A 30 -13.35 -1.48 2.29
N LEU A 31 -12.60 -1.50 1.18
CA LEU A 31 -11.14 -1.55 1.20
C LEU A 31 -10.58 -0.32 1.95
N LYS A 32 -11.14 0.87 1.67
CA LYS A 32 -10.76 2.11 2.34
C LYS A 32 -10.94 2.04 3.85
N GLU A 33 -12.09 1.55 4.32
CA GLU A 33 -12.35 1.44 5.76
C GLU A 33 -11.46 0.40 6.42
N ILE A 34 -11.18 -0.71 5.73
CA ILE A 34 -10.21 -1.71 6.21
C ILE A 34 -8.82 -1.08 6.39
N ILE A 35 -8.36 -0.33 5.40
CA ILE A 35 -7.06 0.38 5.48
C ILE A 35 -7.08 1.36 6.66
N LYS A 36 -8.16 2.13 6.84
CA LYS A 36 -8.33 3.05 7.97
C LYS A 36 -8.25 2.36 9.32
N ILE A 37 -8.94 1.24 9.49
CA ILE A 37 -8.92 0.46 10.73
C ILE A 37 -7.49 -0.03 11.03
N LEU A 38 -6.77 -0.51 10.01
CA LEU A 38 -5.44 -1.09 10.19
C LEU A 38 -4.31 -0.06 10.29
N SER A 39 -4.59 1.21 10.04
CA SER A 39 -3.59 2.28 10.02
C SER A 39 -3.50 3.00 11.36
N ASN A 40 -2.28 3.21 11.85
CA ASN A 40 -2.05 3.81 13.18
C ASN A 40 -0.95 4.89 13.20
N GLY A 41 -0.49 5.35 12.03
CA GLY A 41 0.54 6.39 11.92
C GLY A 41 0.04 7.70 11.33
N ASP A 42 0.87 8.73 11.46
CA ASP A 42 0.64 10.11 10.98
C ASP A 42 0.93 10.29 9.48
N LYS A 43 1.53 9.30 8.85
CA LYS A 43 1.92 9.30 7.44
C LYS A 43 2.02 7.91 6.86
N PHE A 44 1.97 7.82 5.54
CA PHE A 44 2.31 6.63 4.78
C PHE A 44 3.56 6.86 3.94
N TYR A 45 4.40 5.82 3.86
CA TYR A 45 5.35 5.65 2.79
C TYR A 45 4.81 4.65 1.78
N PHE A 46 5.00 4.98 0.52
CA PHE A 46 4.52 4.22 -0.62
C PHE A 46 5.67 3.81 -1.50
N GLN A 47 5.54 2.61 -2.04
CA GLN A 47 6.25 2.16 -3.21
C GLN A 47 5.22 1.63 -4.19
N PHE A 48 5.31 2.08 -5.43
CA PHE A 48 4.41 1.69 -6.50
C PHE A 48 5.21 1.42 -7.77
N ALA A 49 4.82 0.40 -8.51
CA ALA A 49 5.52 -0.05 -9.70
C ALA A 49 4.56 -0.44 -10.81
N ARG A 50 4.89 0.03 -12.02
CA ARG A 50 4.23 -0.24 -13.30
C ARG A 50 2.77 0.19 -13.36
N GLU A 51 2.36 0.64 -14.54
CA GLU A 51 0.94 0.89 -14.80
C GLU A 51 0.18 -0.44 -14.88
N ASP A 52 -1.04 -0.45 -14.37
CA ASP A 52 -1.91 -1.62 -14.44
C ASP A 52 -2.32 -1.88 -15.89
N TYR A 53 -2.15 -3.12 -16.34
CA TYR A 53 -2.35 -3.52 -17.74
C TYR A 53 -3.84 -3.54 -18.15
N PHE A 54 -4.75 -3.56 -17.18
CA PHE A 54 -6.19 -3.66 -17.44
C PHE A 54 -6.90 -2.31 -17.65
N LEU A 55 -6.17 -1.20 -17.57
CA LEU A 55 -6.72 0.14 -17.75
C LEU A 55 -6.77 0.54 -19.23
N GLU A 56 -7.82 1.27 -19.59
CA GLU A 56 -7.97 1.86 -20.92
C GLU A 56 -7.07 3.10 -21.07
N ASP A 57 -6.69 3.44 -22.31
CA ASP A 57 -5.75 4.54 -22.61
C ASP A 57 -6.16 5.90 -21.99
N ASN A 58 -7.46 6.17 -21.93
CA ASN A 58 -7.99 7.41 -21.32
C ASN A 58 -7.84 7.41 -19.79
N GLU A 59 -8.05 6.27 -19.13
CA GLU A 59 -7.86 6.12 -17.68
C GLU A 59 -6.37 6.27 -17.34
N LEU A 60 -5.49 5.63 -18.13
CA LEU A 60 -4.04 5.77 -17.99
C LEU A 60 -3.60 7.23 -18.13
N LEU A 61 -4.10 7.95 -19.15
CA LEU A 61 -3.76 9.36 -19.34
C LEU A 61 -4.21 10.22 -18.15
N GLU A 62 -5.39 9.94 -17.59
CA GLU A 62 -5.89 10.62 -16.41
C GLU A 62 -4.98 10.39 -15.20
N TYR A 63 -4.66 9.13 -14.88
CA TYR A 63 -3.82 8.78 -13.73
C TYR A 63 -2.38 9.28 -13.87
N ARG A 64 -1.78 9.19 -15.06
CA ARG A 64 -0.42 9.71 -15.34
C ARG A 64 -0.28 11.19 -14.97
N ASN A 65 -1.34 11.97 -15.09
CA ASN A 65 -1.35 13.39 -14.73
C ASN A 65 -1.72 13.59 -13.26
N GLN A 66 -2.82 13.00 -12.82
CA GLN A 66 -3.39 13.24 -11.50
C GLN A 66 -2.52 12.71 -10.36
N VAL A 67 -2.01 11.48 -10.48
CA VAL A 67 -1.32 10.80 -9.38
C VAL A 67 -0.02 11.52 -9.00
N PRO A 68 0.91 11.82 -9.94
CA PRO A 68 2.11 12.58 -9.59
C PRO A 68 1.80 13.99 -9.08
N GLN A 69 0.78 14.65 -9.65
CA GLN A 69 0.39 15.99 -9.23
C GLN A 69 -0.12 15.99 -7.78
N TYR A 70 -1.04 15.08 -7.46
CA TYR A 70 -1.60 14.97 -6.11
C TYR A 70 -0.51 14.69 -5.07
N LEU A 71 0.38 13.73 -5.34
CA LEU A 71 1.46 13.37 -4.43
C LEU A 71 2.44 14.53 -4.21
N LYS A 72 2.77 15.30 -5.24
CA LYS A 72 3.65 16.48 -5.12
C LYS A 72 3.00 17.63 -4.36
N GLN A 73 1.68 17.78 -4.46
CA GLN A 73 0.95 18.86 -3.78
C GLN A 73 0.70 18.54 -2.30
N ASN A 74 0.50 17.26 -1.96
CA ASN A 74 0.09 16.83 -0.62
C ASN A 74 1.19 16.08 0.16
N GLY A 75 2.35 15.86 -0.45
CA GLY A 75 3.47 15.14 0.17
C GLY A 75 4.71 15.12 -0.71
N PHE A 76 5.27 13.92 -0.96
CA PHE A 76 6.43 13.74 -1.83
C PHE A 76 6.18 12.65 -2.87
N TYR A 77 6.79 12.83 -4.03
CA TYR A 77 6.79 11.85 -5.11
C TYR A 77 8.15 11.87 -5.81
N GLU A 78 8.71 10.68 -6.02
CA GLU A 78 9.97 10.52 -6.74
C GLU A 78 9.90 9.28 -7.61
N VAL A 79 10.24 9.42 -8.89
CA VAL A 79 10.49 8.28 -9.78
C VAL A 79 11.91 7.80 -9.53
N LYS A 80 12.08 6.57 -9.05
CA LYS A 80 13.40 5.98 -8.76
C LYS A 80 14.02 5.37 -10.01
N TYR A 81 13.21 4.69 -10.79
CA TYR A 81 13.65 4.00 -11.99
C TYR A 81 12.57 4.07 -13.06
N ARG A 82 12.99 4.18 -14.32
CA ARG A 82 12.10 4.17 -15.46
C ARG A 82 12.75 3.36 -16.58
N LEU A 83 12.06 2.32 -17.01
CA LEU A 83 12.43 1.54 -18.19
C LEU A 83 11.73 2.13 -19.43
N ASP A 84 10.44 2.46 -19.31
CA ASP A 84 9.65 3.18 -20.31
C ASP A 84 8.45 3.91 -19.65
N GLU A 85 7.48 4.33 -20.45
CA GLU A 85 6.29 5.06 -19.99
C GLU A 85 5.41 4.26 -19.02
N THR A 86 5.30 2.94 -19.22
CA THR A 86 4.43 2.04 -18.45
C THR A 86 5.19 1.29 -17.36
N ARG A 87 6.50 1.07 -17.54
CA ARG A 87 7.36 0.31 -16.64
C ARG A 87 8.30 1.23 -15.89
N PHE A 88 7.89 1.64 -14.70
CA PHE A 88 8.66 2.48 -13.80
C PHE A 88 8.38 2.13 -12.34
N ASP A 89 9.33 2.51 -11.49
CA ASP A 89 9.25 2.39 -10.05
C ASP A 89 9.29 3.79 -9.45
N SER A 90 8.34 4.06 -8.57
CA SER A 90 8.28 5.33 -7.89
C SER A 90 8.01 5.10 -6.40
N ILE A 91 8.38 6.09 -5.61
CA ILE A 91 8.10 6.15 -4.19
C ILE A 91 7.31 7.41 -3.87
N GLY A 92 6.52 7.35 -2.80
CA GLY A 92 5.73 8.48 -2.36
C GLY A 92 5.59 8.57 -0.86
N TYR A 93 5.19 9.76 -0.41
CA TYR A 93 4.82 10.04 0.96
C TYR A 93 3.54 10.85 0.97
N LEU A 94 2.62 10.51 1.87
CA LEU A 94 1.45 11.33 2.20
C LEU A 94 1.20 11.34 3.71
N PRO A 95 0.83 12.48 4.31
CA PRO A 95 0.27 12.53 5.66
C PRO A 95 -1.04 11.71 5.76
N THR A 96 -1.33 11.11 6.90
CA THR A 96 -2.56 10.34 7.10
C THR A 96 -3.76 11.29 7.24
N ASN A 97 -4.68 11.25 6.29
CA ASN A 97 -5.95 11.98 6.29
C ASN A 97 -6.94 11.34 5.30
N GLU A 98 -8.18 11.82 5.26
CA GLU A 98 -9.22 11.30 4.37
C GLU A 98 -8.86 11.37 2.88
N GLY A 99 -8.17 12.44 2.45
CA GLY A 99 -7.67 12.57 1.09
C GLY A 99 -6.66 11.47 0.73
N THR A 100 -5.77 11.13 1.67
CA THR A 100 -4.81 10.05 1.50
C THR A 100 -5.49 8.70 1.35
N TYR A 101 -6.54 8.41 2.12
CA TYR A 101 -7.29 7.16 1.97
C TYR A 101 -7.98 7.05 0.62
N ASN A 102 -8.55 8.15 0.11
CA ASN A 102 -9.09 8.18 -1.26
C ASN A 102 -7.98 8.00 -2.30
N GLN A 103 -6.82 8.64 -2.09
CA GLN A 103 -5.69 8.50 -2.99
C GLN A 103 -5.15 7.06 -3.02
N ILE A 104 -5.19 6.32 -1.91
CA ILE A 104 -4.80 4.92 -1.88
C ILE A 104 -5.67 4.09 -2.83
N LEU A 105 -6.98 4.34 -2.92
CA LEU A 105 -7.84 3.63 -3.87
C LEU A 105 -7.47 3.92 -5.32
N ILE A 106 -7.13 5.17 -5.64
CA ILE A 106 -6.64 5.56 -6.96
C ILE A 106 -5.30 4.86 -7.27
N LEU A 107 -4.37 4.84 -6.32
CA LEU A 107 -3.09 4.13 -6.46
C LEU A 107 -3.32 2.62 -6.65
N TRP A 108 -4.31 2.06 -5.95
CA TRP A 108 -4.68 0.65 -6.03
C TRP A 108 -5.19 0.26 -7.42
N GLN A 109 -5.98 1.13 -8.05
CA GLN A 109 -6.46 0.93 -9.42
C GLN A 109 -5.35 1.15 -10.45
N TYR A 110 -4.48 2.15 -10.23
CA TYR A 110 -3.51 2.59 -11.22
C TYR A 110 -2.27 1.71 -11.34
N PHE A 111 -1.71 1.24 -10.22
CA PHE A 111 -0.42 0.56 -10.21
C PHE A 111 -0.55 -0.95 -10.16
N GLU A 112 0.18 -1.68 -11.01
CA GLU A 112 0.24 -3.16 -10.97
C GLU A 112 0.70 -3.64 -9.60
N THR A 113 1.74 -3.01 -9.04
CA THR A 113 2.25 -3.28 -7.69
C THR A 113 2.13 -2.05 -6.81
N LEU A 114 1.60 -2.22 -5.60
CA LEU A 114 1.51 -1.18 -4.58
C LEU A 114 1.85 -1.77 -3.20
N VAL A 115 2.83 -1.18 -2.53
CA VAL A 115 3.24 -1.48 -1.16
C VAL A 115 3.23 -0.20 -0.37
N PHE A 116 2.60 -0.20 0.80
CA PHE A 116 2.59 0.98 1.67
C PHE A 116 2.49 0.61 3.14
N PHE A 117 2.91 1.52 3.99
CA PHE A 117 2.91 1.33 5.45
C PHE A 117 3.04 2.66 6.18
N ASN A 118 2.65 2.66 7.45
CA ASN A 118 2.99 3.74 8.36
C ASN A 118 4.41 3.53 8.90
N PRO A 119 5.39 4.40 8.62
CA PRO A 119 6.74 4.24 9.13
C PRO A 119 6.79 4.55 10.63
N SER A 120 7.68 3.86 11.35
CA SER A 120 8.04 4.21 12.71
C SER A 120 8.91 5.46 12.75
N SER A 121 9.11 6.02 13.94
CA SER A 121 9.93 7.23 14.13
C SER A 121 11.42 7.03 13.77
N ILE A 122 11.89 5.79 13.65
CA ILE A 122 13.29 5.48 13.34
C ILE A 122 13.58 5.45 11.83
N LEU A 123 12.56 5.47 10.97
CA LEU A 123 12.74 5.49 9.52
C LEU A 123 12.36 6.87 8.96
N SER A 124 13.36 7.65 8.58
CA SER A 124 13.14 8.91 7.84
C SER A 124 12.84 8.68 6.36
N TRP A 125 12.23 9.67 5.72
CA TRP A 125 11.93 9.62 4.28
C TRP A 125 13.19 9.43 3.43
N LYS A 126 14.28 10.11 3.80
CA LYS A 126 15.56 10.00 3.13
C LYS A 126 16.15 8.58 3.25
N GLU A 127 16.03 7.97 4.43
CA GLU A 127 16.49 6.58 4.63
C GLU A 127 15.64 5.58 3.87
N PHE A 128 14.32 5.77 3.86
CA PHE A 128 13.40 4.97 3.05
C PHE A 128 13.79 5.00 1.57
N GLY A 129 13.96 6.21 1.01
CA GLY A 129 14.33 6.38 -0.40
C GLY A 129 15.71 5.83 -0.77
N ASN A 130 16.61 5.62 0.19
CA ASN A 130 17.89 4.95 -0.02
C ASN A 130 17.80 3.42 0.09
N LYS A 131 16.82 2.90 0.84
CA LYS A 131 16.63 1.46 1.09
C LYS A 131 15.76 0.78 0.02
N PHE A 132 14.82 1.52 -0.56
CA PHE A 132 13.96 1.08 -1.66
C PHE A 132 14.48 1.59 -3.02
N ASP A 133 15.32 0.79 -3.68
CA ASP A 133 15.71 0.96 -5.10
C ASP A 133 15.51 -0.38 -5.82
N TRP A 134 14.53 -0.49 -6.73
CA TRP A 134 14.13 -1.76 -7.35
C TRP A 134 15.10 -2.33 -8.36
N LYS A 135 16.15 -1.60 -8.79
CA LYS A 135 17.25 -2.26 -9.48
C LYS A 135 17.88 -3.35 -8.60
N LYS A 136 17.84 -3.15 -7.27
CA LYS A 136 18.29 -4.10 -6.26
C LYS A 136 17.81 -3.65 -4.86
N PRO A 137 16.56 -3.96 -4.45
CA PRO A 137 16.06 -3.51 -3.15
C PRO A 137 17.01 -4.06 -2.08
N LEU A 138 17.51 -3.17 -1.21
CA LEU A 138 18.49 -3.57 -0.20
C LEU A 138 17.85 -4.43 0.90
N ILE A 139 16.52 -4.34 1.03
CA ILE A 139 15.73 -4.88 2.12
C ILE A 139 14.37 -5.28 1.53
N SER A 140 13.95 -6.52 1.76
CA SER A 140 12.59 -6.98 1.45
C SER A 140 11.55 -6.22 2.29
N PRO A 141 10.31 -5.98 1.82
CA PRO A 141 9.25 -5.41 2.65
C PRO A 141 9.16 -6.08 4.03
N PHE A 142 9.27 -7.40 4.14
CA PHE A 142 9.18 -8.10 5.44
C PHE A 142 10.30 -7.72 6.42
N GLU A 143 11.51 -7.50 5.91
CA GLU A 143 12.64 -7.04 6.72
C GLU A 143 12.42 -5.62 7.27
N PHE A 144 11.49 -4.81 6.74
CA PHE A 144 11.14 -3.53 7.35
C PHE A 144 10.46 -3.72 8.71
N ILE A 145 9.66 -4.78 8.86
CA ILE A 145 9.05 -5.12 10.15
C ILE A 145 10.10 -5.65 11.11
N GLU A 146 10.97 -6.57 10.66
CA GLU A 146 12.04 -7.13 11.50
C GLU A 146 13.02 -6.05 11.99
N LYS A 147 13.33 -5.06 11.13
CA LYS A 147 14.17 -3.90 11.47
C LYS A 147 13.42 -2.79 12.21
N LYS A 148 12.15 -3.01 12.55
CA LYS A 148 11.27 -2.07 13.28
C LYS A 148 11.06 -0.72 12.59
N TYR A 149 11.25 -0.68 11.27
CA TYR A 149 10.95 0.50 10.45
C TYR A 149 9.45 0.70 10.27
N THR A 150 8.66 -0.34 10.50
CA THR A 150 7.21 -0.31 10.63
C THR A 150 6.76 -1.53 11.43
N ASN A 151 5.52 -1.54 11.91
CA ASN A 151 4.93 -2.71 12.56
C ASN A 151 4.05 -3.52 11.61
N SER A 152 3.71 -2.95 10.45
CA SER A 152 2.81 -3.57 9.48
C SER A 152 2.97 -3.03 8.07
N ILE A 153 2.58 -3.82 7.07
CA ILE A 153 2.70 -3.49 5.65
C ILE A 153 1.44 -3.93 4.92
N PHE A 154 0.96 -3.04 4.05
CA PHE A 154 -0.11 -3.30 3.09
C PHE A 154 0.52 -3.60 1.73
N ILE A 155 0.07 -4.66 1.09
CA ILE A 155 0.52 -5.07 -0.24
C ILE A 155 -0.71 -5.34 -1.10
N LYS A 156 -0.79 -4.68 -2.25
CA LYS A 156 -1.72 -5.03 -3.33
C LYS A 156 -1.28 -6.38 -3.90
N GLY A 157 -2.14 -7.39 -3.81
CA GLY A 157 -1.91 -8.66 -4.49
C GLY A 157 -2.34 -8.58 -5.96
N HIS A 158 -2.24 -9.71 -6.67
CA HIS A 158 -2.38 -9.75 -8.13
C HIS A 158 -3.71 -9.13 -8.58
N ASP A 159 -3.65 -8.26 -9.60
CA ASP A 159 -4.82 -7.59 -10.21
C ASP A 159 -5.63 -6.72 -9.23
N GLY A 160 -5.13 -6.50 -8.02
CA GLY A 160 -5.82 -5.73 -6.99
C GLY A 160 -7.01 -6.43 -6.35
N ASP A 161 -7.21 -7.73 -6.60
CA ASP A 161 -8.34 -8.49 -6.08
C ASP A 161 -8.21 -8.84 -4.59
N ASN A 162 -7.01 -8.65 -4.04
CA ASN A 162 -6.70 -8.95 -2.65
C ASN A 162 -5.76 -7.94 -2.00
N LEU A 163 -6.04 -7.66 -0.73
CA LEU A 163 -5.13 -6.98 0.19
C LEU A 163 -4.40 -8.03 1.00
N ILE A 164 -3.07 -8.01 0.90
CA ILE A 164 -2.18 -8.79 1.77
C ILE A 164 -1.68 -7.81 2.85
N PHE A 165 -2.11 -8.03 4.08
CA PHE A 165 -1.68 -7.25 5.24
C PHE A 165 -0.76 -8.10 6.12
N ILE A 166 0.46 -7.64 6.32
CA ILE A 166 1.47 -8.35 7.11
C ILE A 166 1.82 -7.52 8.32
N TYR A 167 1.92 -8.14 9.48
CA TYR A 167 2.18 -7.44 10.72
C TYR A 167 3.09 -8.24 11.65
N GLY A 168 3.89 -7.52 12.43
CA GLY A 168 4.76 -8.10 13.45
C GLY A 168 4.05 -8.22 14.80
N ARG A 169 4.74 -8.85 15.76
CA ARG A 169 4.24 -9.05 17.14
C ARG A 169 3.89 -7.77 17.89
N ASP A 170 4.50 -6.65 17.51
CA ASP A 170 4.27 -5.34 18.14
C ASP A 170 3.06 -4.59 17.53
N PHE A 171 2.31 -5.21 16.60
CA PHE A 171 1.09 -4.64 16.03
C PHE A 171 -0.13 -4.87 16.93
N ASP A 172 -1.07 -3.92 16.91
CA ASP A 172 -2.30 -4.00 17.71
C ASP A 172 -3.31 -4.98 17.08
N GLU A 173 -3.33 -6.21 17.59
CA GLU A 173 -4.25 -7.26 17.14
C GLU A 173 -5.74 -6.92 17.37
N SER A 174 -6.08 -5.92 18.19
CA SER A 174 -7.48 -5.50 18.33
C SER A 174 -8.04 -4.95 17.02
N LEU A 175 -7.20 -4.28 16.22
CA LEU A 175 -7.56 -3.76 14.90
C LEU A 175 -7.86 -4.88 13.89
N ILE A 176 -7.13 -6.01 13.99
CA ILE A 176 -7.43 -7.21 13.20
C ILE A 176 -8.83 -7.71 13.51
N LYS A 177 -9.19 -7.78 14.81
CA LYS A 177 -10.53 -8.20 15.23
C LYS A 177 -11.61 -7.26 14.74
N ASP A 178 -11.33 -5.96 14.70
CA ASP A 178 -12.27 -4.96 14.18
C ASP A 178 -12.49 -5.12 12.66
N VAL A 179 -11.43 -5.41 11.89
CA VAL A 179 -11.57 -5.77 10.46
C VAL A 179 -12.41 -7.05 10.27
N ILE A 180 -12.18 -8.09 11.08
CA ILE A 180 -12.96 -9.33 11.01
C ILE A 180 -14.44 -9.04 11.25
N ARG A 181 -14.77 -8.25 12.28
CA ARG A 181 -16.16 -7.87 12.58
C ARG A 181 -16.76 -7.01 11.47
N PHE A 182 -15.98 -6.09 10.91
CA PHE A 182 -16.42 -5.24 9.80
C PHE A 182 -16.80 -6.06 8.56
N ILE A 183 -15.96 -7.03 8.17
CA ILE A 183 -16.22 -7.88 6.99
C ILE A 183 -17.33 -8.90 7.26
N GLY A 184 -17.49 -9.35 8.51
CA GLY A 184 -18.50 -10.33 8.89
C GLY A 184 -19.94 -9.80 9.03
N ASN A 185 -20.10 -8.47 9.09
CA ASN A 185 -21.40 -7.77 9.15
C ASN A 185 -21.90 -7.36 7.76
#